data_AF-A0A5S3SDP7-F1
#
_entry.id   AF-A0A5S3SDP7-F1
#
_cell.length_a   1.000
_cell.length_b   1.000
_cell.length_c   1.000
_cell.angle_alpha   90.00
_cell.angle_beta   90.00
_cell.angle_gamma   90.00
#
_symmetry.space_group_name_H-M   'P 1'
#
loop_
_entity.id
_entity.type
_entity.pdbx_description
1 polymer ?
#
loop_
_entity_poly.entity_id
_entity_poly.type
_entity_poly.pdbx_seq_one_letter_code
_entity_poly.pdbx_strand_id
1 'polypeptide(L)'
;MIQSEFQRFLQTLLSSPSSASVHKFANLVLKNLDEIVPLSTYQGQRVKHVAKLAQKEWASISQDIPTNLEDVESDVASFTLLKELSVDSFRGFSREETFDLKSLLVLIFGPNGTGKSSFCEALEYALLGSVAEAESKRFRDVEAYLKNAYTNKFAPPKLIGIDAEGSDVNIKPNDALYRFCFVEKNRIDSFSRIAAQAPAKQSELISTLFGLDAFNEFVKNFSPEMDGKHIDVEGIKAKKLSERRLQLQGAEQQIKLNQGILEQVKGEETSLATRYREGCTLLQMMFELNGSEQRQGQIPFLEAELQKPAPQKSNLTASNLASIKQALVNSLNDHKKKKEVLANASQQVSFQQLFEALTQVQQISPDKCPACLTPLTEVTVNPFTHAGEELAKLQHLAELQIKIKQLEQTVLQKLQELHQILSTCLNFYSIDNKLAQFKLADMSQLNVAWWNSLHAVLGDGTSAIQHIDTQVNCLEKQDAESVQIEQNKKAQQLELNRLKGFLNDAQKLAASKGAAIKAMEGAQKLISEFDEANKALIGEVEQEKPIAVVVQ
;
A
#
# COMPACT_ATOMS: atom_id res chain seq x y z
N MET A 1 13.74 -57.52 31.51
CA MET A 1 12.28 -57.56 31.72
C MET A 1 11.45 -57.10 30.52
N ILE A 2 11.50 -55.83 30.07
CA ILE A 2 10.66 -55.39 28.91
C ILE A 2 10.98 -56.20 27.64
N GLN A 3 12.26 -56.46 27.37
CA GLN A 3 12.70 -57.25 26.22
C GLN A 3 12.19 -58.70 26.27
N SER A 4 12.34 -59.39 27.40
CA SER A 4 11.88 -60.78 27.57
C SER A 4 10.35 -60.88 27.44
N GLU A 5 9.60 -59.94 28.02
CA GLU A 5 8.14 -59.89 27.84
C GLU A 5 7.72 -59.56 26.40
N PHE A 6 8.46 -58.69 25.70
CA PHE A 6 8.20 -58.42 24.30
C PHE A 6 8.48 -59.66 23.42
N GLN A 7 9.51 -60.44 23.73
CA GLN A 7 9.79 -61.71 23.06
C GLN A 7 8.70 -62.76 23.33
N ARG A 8 8.18 -62.85 24.56
CA ARG A 8 7.00 -63.68 24.89
C ARG A 8 5.77 -63.24 24.09
N PHE A 9 5.54 -61.93 23.96
CA PHE A 9 4.47 -61.40 23.11
C PHE A 9 4.66 -61.81 21.63
N LEU A 10 5.88 -61.79 21.10
CA LEU A 10 6.17 -62.27 19.74
C LEU A 10 5.86 -63.77 19.55
N GLN A 11 6.10 -64.60 20.57
CA GLN A 11 5.70 -66.02 20.56
C GLN A 11 4.17 -66.18 20.52
N THR A 12 3.42 -65.33 21.23
CA THR A 12 1.94 -65.33 21.14
C THR A 12 1.42 -64.86 19.78
N LEU A 13 2.15 -63.98 19.09
CA LEU A 13 1.83 -63.58 17.71
C LEU A 13 2.01 -64.74 16.72
N LEU A 14 2.96 -65.65 16.94
CA LEU A 14 3.11 -66.86 16.10
C LEU A 14 1.92 -67.81 16.18
N SER A 15 1.20 -67.82 17.31
CA SER A 15 0.04 -68.67 17.56
C SER A 15 -1.31 -67.98 17.30
N SER A 16 -1.28 -66.69 16.93
CA SER A 16 -2.47 -65.88 16.67
C SER A 16 -2.53 -65.47 15.19
N PRO A 17 -3.72 -65.40 14.55
CA PRO A 17 -3.83 -64.92 13.18
C PRO A 17 -3.53 -63.41 13.09
N SER A 18 -2.35 -63.01 12.62
CA SER A 18 -1.94 -61.62 12.36
C SER A 18 -1.39 -61.39 10.95
N SER A 19 -1.40 -60.13 10.50
CA SER A 19 -0.92 -59.77 9.15
C SER A 19 0.60 -59.62 9.09
N ALA A 20 1.17 -59.79 7.89
CA ALA A 20 2.61 -59.59 7.65
C ALA A 20 3.10 -58.20 8.07
N SER A 21 2.26 -57.17 7.92
CA SER A 21 2.57 -55.80 8.36
C SER A 21 2.71 -55.69 9.88
N VAL A 22 1.90 -56.43 10.64
CA VAL A 22 2.02 -56.50 12.11
C VAL A 22 3.33 -57.15 12.51
N HIS A 23 3.74 -58.22 11.83
CA HIS A 23 5.02 -58.88 12.10
C HIS A 23 6.21 -57.98 11.77
N LYS A 24 6.17 -57.31 10.62
CA LYS A 24 7.19 -56.32 10.23
C LYS A 24 7.31 -55.20 11.26
N PHE A 25 6.19 -54.68 11.75
CA PHE A 25 6.17 -53.64 12.77
C PHE A 25 6.73 -54.16 14.10
N ALA A 26 6.33 -55.36 14.53
CA ALA A 26 6.83 -55.96 15.75
C ALA A 26 8.35 -56.22 15.69
N ASN A 27 8.86 -56.66 14.54
CA ASN A 27 10.29 -56.80 14.27
C ASN A 27 11.03 -55.44 14.27
N LEU A 28 10.40 -54.37 13.75
CA LEU A 28 10.94 -53.01 13.81
C LEU A 28 11.13 -52.55 15.25
N VAL A 29 10.14 -52.83 16.10
CA VAL A 29 10.17 -52.51 17.52
C VAL A 29 11.21 -53.36 18.26
N LEU A 30 11.27 -54.67 18.00
CA LEU A 30 12.26 -55.57 18.61
C LEU A 30 13.69 -55.11 18.31
N LYS A 31 13.98 -54.81 17.04
CA LYS A 31 15.32 -54.40 16.58
C LYS A 31 15.79 -53.09 17.22
N ASN A 32 14.86 -52.18 17.50
CA ASN A 32 15.16 -50.83 17.98
C ASN A 32 14.63 -50.60 19.41
N LEU A 33 14.53 -51.67 20.21
CA LEU A 33 13.86 -51.63 21.51
C LEU A 33 14.53 -50.64 22.46
N ASP A 34 15.87 -50.59 22.48
CA ASP A 34 16.66 -49.66 23.30
C ASP A 34 16.41 -48.19 22.95
N GLU A 35 16.09 -47.88 21.69
CA GLU A 35 15.75 -46.53 21.26
C GLU A 35 14.29 -46.17 21.56
N ILE A 36 13.38 -47.15 21.57
CA ILE A 36 11.93 -46.93 21.71
C ILE A 36 11.50 -46.89 23.17
N VAL A 37 12.06 -47.75 24.02
CA VAL A 37 11.76 -47.85 25.45
C VAL A 37 11.85 -46.50 26.19
N PRO A 38 12.90 -45.66 26.02
CA PRO A 38 13.00 -44.39 26.73
C PRO A 38 12.03 -43.29 26.22
N LEU A 39 11.39 -43.49 25.06
CA LEU A 39 10.50 -42.48 24.47
C LEU A 39 9.07 -42.60 25.02
N SER A 40 8.36 -41.48 25.08
CA SER A 40 6.96 -41.41 25.53
C SER A 40 6.02 -40.88 24.43
N THR A 41 4.73 -40.78 24.77
CA THR A 41 3.72 -40.13 23.93
C THR A 41 3.81 -38.60 23.92
N TYR A 42 4.64 -37.99 24.78
CA TYR A 42 4.79 -36.53 24.85
C TYR A 42 5.20 -35.95 23.49
N GLN A 43 4.43 -34.99 22.97
CA GLN A 43 4.58 -34.39 21.63
C GLN A 43 4.68 -35.39 20.46
N GLY A 44 4.22 -36.64 20.67
CA GLY A 44 4.34 -37.72 19.70
C GLY A 44 5.79 -38.17 19.45
N GLN A 45 6.68 -38.04 20.43
CA GLN A 45 8.10 -38.43 20.29
C GLN A 45 8.24 -39.88 19.81
N ARG A 46 7.60 -40.85 20.48
CA ARG A 46 7.70 -42.25 20.09
C ARG A 46 7.13 -42.51 18.70
N VAL A 47 5.92 -42.02 18.40
CA VAL A 47 5.29 -42.26 17.09
C VAL A 47 6.08 -41.64 15.93
N LYS A 48 6.63 -40.44 16.09
CA LYS A 48 7.49 -39.80 15.08
C LYS A 48 8.80 -40.56 14.87
N HIS A 49 9.41 -41.07 15.94
CA HIS A 49 10.63 -41.86 15.83
C HIS A 49 10.38 -43.20 15.14
N VAL A 50 9.31 -43.90 15.53
CA VAL A 50 8.90 -45.15 14.88
C VAL A 50 8.55 -44.93 13.41
N ALA A 51 7.85 -43.84 13.08
CA ALA A 51 7.54 -43.49 11.68
C ALA A 51 8.82 -43.25 10.85
N LYS A 52 9.81 -42.56 11.42
CA LYS A 52 11.11 -42.34 10.77
C LYS A 52 11.88 -43.65 10.55
N LEU A 53 11.88 -44.54 11.55
CA LEU A 53 12.48 -45.87 11.43
C LEU A 53 11.77 -46.69 10.36
N ALA A 54 10.43 -46.66 10.32
CA ALA A 54 9.64 -47.31 9.27
C ALA A 54 10.00 -46.76 7.89
N GLN A 55 9.98 -45.45 7.67
CA GLN A 55 10.35 -44.84 6.37
C GLN A 55 11.72 -45.29 5.86
N LYS A 56 12.68 -45.51 6.76
CA LYS A 56 14.05 -45.92 6.42
C LYS A 56 14.19 -47.43 6.20
N GLU A 57 13.51 -48.26 7.00
CA GLU A 57 13.82 -49.69 7.12
C GLU A 57 12.66 -50.62 6.72
N TRP A 58 11.47 -50.11 6.40
CA TRP A 58 10.28 -50.92 6.12
C TRP A 58 10.45 -51.90 4.94
N ALA A 59 11.20 -51.48 3.92
CA ALA A 59 11.48 -52.31 2.76
C ALA A 59 12.43 -53.48 3.10
N SER A 60 13.38 -53.27 4.02
CA SER A 60 14.40 -54.25 4.37
C SER A 60 14.04 -55.12 5.57
N ILE A 61 13.02 -54.74 6.35
CA ILE A 61 12.62 -55.51 7.53
C ILE A 61 11.85 -56.79 7.16
N SER A 62 12.23 -57.90 7.79
CA SER A 62 11.59 -59.20 7.56
C SER A 62 10.19 -59.27 8.19
N GLN A 63 9.32 -60.05 7.57
CA GLN A 63 8.01 -60.43 8.10
C GLN A 63 8.07 -61.67 9.01
N ASP A 64 9.20 -62.38 9.03
CA ASP A 64 9.37 -63.58 9.83
C ASP A 64 9.75 -63.20 11.26
N ILE A 65 8.99 -63.70 12.23
CA ILE A 65 9.31 -63.52 13.66
C ILE A 65 10.46 -64.49 13.99
N PRO A 66 11.52 -64.06 14.71
CA PRO A 66 12.62 -64.94 15.10
C PRO A 66 12.12 -66.17 15.87
N THR A 67 12.60 -67.36 15.53
CA THR A 67 12.24 -68.63 16.21
C THR A 67 13.08 -68.92 17.45
N ASN A 68 14.30 -68.37 17.55
CA ASN A 68 15.15 -68.45 18.75
C ASN A 68 14.84 -67.33 19.75
N LEU A 69 13.57 -67.13 20.06
CA LEU A 69 13.17 -66.31 21.21
C LEU A 69 13.35 -67.18 22.44
N GLU A 70 13.86 -66.64 23.57
CA GLU A 70 14.12 -67.41 24.80
C GLU A 70 13.04 -68.47 25.02
N ASP A 71 13.43 -69.74 24.87
CA ASP A 71 12.52 -70.86 24.99
C ASP A 71 11.95 -70.83 26.41
N VAL A 72 10.63 -70.68 26.51
CA VAL A 72 9.93 -71.01 27.73
C VAL A 72 9.83 -72.53 27.74
N GLU A 73 10.92 -73.20 28.11
CA GLU A 73 10.83 -74.61 28.50
C GLU A 73 9.79 -74.67 29.63
N SER A 74 8.66 -75.28 29.32
CA SER A 74 7.61 -75.64 30.26
C SER A 74 8.08 -76.79 31.14
N ASP A 75 9.18 -76.57 31.85
CA ASP A 75 9.72 -77.56 32.77
C ASP A 75 8.83 -77.59 34.02
N VAL A 76 8.26 -78.76 34.29
CA VAL A 76 7.54 -79.00 35.54
C VAL A 76 8.53 -78.80 36.69
N ALA A 77 8.16 -78.04 37.71
CA ALA A 77 9.01 -77.79 38.87
C ALA A 77 9.58 -79.13 39.41
N SER A 78 10.90 -79.22 39.51
CA SER A 78 11.61 -80.47 39.82
C SER A 78 11.48 -80.91 41.29
N PHE A 79 10.72 -80.17 42.10
CA PHE A 79 10.51 -80.44 43.52
C PHE A 79 9.03 -80.27 43.91
N THR A 80 8.63 -81.02 44.93
CA THR A 80 7.27 -80.99 45.49
C THR A 80 7.21 -80.24 46.83
N LEU A 81 8.32 -80.14 47.56
CA LEU A 81 8.40 -79.47 48.86
C LEU A 81 9.78 -78.82 49.05
N LEU A 82 9.83 -77.63 49.67
CA LEU A 82 11.09 -77.05 50.14
C LEU A 82 11.56 -77.77 51.41
N LYS A 83 12.84 -78.14 51.47
CA LYS A 83 13.41 -78.82 52.63
C LYS A 83 14.23 -77.87 53.49
N GLU A 84 15.16 -77.16 52.88
CA GLU A 84 16.19 -76.43 53.61
C GLU A 84 16.70 -75.24 52.80
N LEU A 85 16.90 -74.09 53.45
CA LEU A 85 17.59 -72.94 52.90
C LEU A 85 18.84 -72.65 53.74
N SER A 86 20.01 -72.67 53.11
CA SER A 86 21.27 -72.28 53.74
C SER A 86 21.73 -70.93 53.19
N VAL A 87 21.92 -69.96 54.08
CA VAL A 87 22.27 -68.58 53.74
C VAL A 87 23.56 -68.19 54.46
N ASP A 88 24.61 -67.87 53.70
CA ASP A 88 25.87 -67.33 54.21
C ASP A 88 26.14 -65.97 53.56
N SER A 89 26.65 -65.02 54.35
CA SER A 89 27.19 -63.74 53.84
C SER A 89 26.28 -63.07 52.80
N PHE A 90 24.98 -63.01 53.08
CA PHE A 90 23.95 -62.45 52.20
C PHE A 90 23.10 -61.46 52.99
N ARG A 91 23.04 -60.20 52.54
CA ARG A 91 22.22 -59.13 53.14
C ARG A 91 22.36 -59.07 54.67
N GLY A 92 21.32 -59.41 55.44
CA GLY A 92 21.33 -59.39 56.90
C GLY A 92 22.13 -60.51 57.58
N PHE A 93 22.56 -61.54 56.84
CA PHE A 93 23.23 -62.73 57.39
C PHE A 93 24.75 -62.63 57.23
N SER A 94 25.48 -62.53 58.35
CA SER A 94 26.95 -62.43 58.39
C SER A 94 27.65 -63.78 58.63
N ARG A 95 26.90 -64.82 58.95
CA ARG A 95 27.36 -66.19 59.19
C ARG A 95 26.41 -67.14 58.48
N GLU A 96 26.89 -68.35 58.20
CA GLU A 96 26.05 -69.41 57.64
C GLU A 96 24.96 -69.79 58.65
N GLU A 97 23.71 -69.63 58.23
CA GLU A 97 22.53 -70.04 58.95
C GLU A 97 21.71 -70.97 58.04
N THR A 98 21.25 -72.08 58.62
CA THR A 98 20.47 -73.09 57.92
C THR A 98 19.05 -73.12 58.47
N PHE A 99 18.07 -72.95 57.59
CA PHE A 99 16.66 -72.88 57.92
C PHE A 99 15.94 -74.15 57.46
N ASP A 100 15.27 -74.83 58.39
CA ASP A 100 14.39 -75.97 58.08
C ASP A 100 13.07 -75.45 57.50
N LEU A 101 12.78 -75.86 56.28
CA LEU A 101 11.57 -75.50 55.53
C LEU A 101 10.65 -76.71 55.30
N LYS A 102 10.97 -77.89 55.85
CA LYS A 102 10.28 -79.17 55.59
C LYS A 102 8.91 -79.25 56.29
N SER A 103 8.03 -78.32 55.98
CA SER A 103 6.65 -78.23 56.46
C SER A 103 5.78 -77.59 55.39
N LEU A 104 4.50 -77.97 55.34
CA LEU A 104 3.50 -77.31 54.49
C LEU A 104 3.32 -75.82 54.86
N LEU A 105 3.56 -75.47 56.12
CA LEU A 105 3.50 -74.10 56.61
C LEU A 105 4.72 -73.82 57.51
N VAL A 106 5.52 -72.84 57.10
CA VAL A 106 6.68 -72.34 57.85
C VAL A 106 6.40 -70.91 58.25
N LEU A 107 6.36 -70.63 59.55
CA LEU A 107 6.17 -69.28 60.08
C LEU A 107 7.50 -68.71 60.56
N ILE A 108 7.97 -67.66 59.88
CA ILE A 108 9.19 -66.94 60.26
C ILE A 108 8.80 -65.67 61.01
N PHE A 109 9.22 -65.57 62.26
CA PHE A 109 8.94 -64.42 63.12
C PHE A 109 10.20 -63.97 63.86
N GLY A 110 10.19 -62.71 64.28
CA GLY A 110 11.31 -62.08 64.97
C GLY A 110 11.15 -60.56 65.04
N PRO A 111 11.86 -59.87 65.93
CA PRO A 111 11.86 -58.40 66.02
C PRO A 111 12.22 -57.70 64.70
N ASN A 112 11.92 -56.41 64.58
CA ASN A 112 12.35 -55.62 63.43
C ASN A 112 13.88 -55.60 63.33
N GLY A 113 14.42 -55.73 62.12
CA GLY A 113 15.87 -55.74 61.87
C GLY A 113 16.57 -57.09 62.05
N THR A 114 15.87 -58.17 62.41
CA THR A 114 16.50 -59.50 62.60
C THR A 114 16.62 -60.34 61.32
N GLY A 115 16.70 -59.71 60.15
CA GLY A 115 16.94 -60.42 58.88
C GLY A 115 15.73 -61.09 58.21
N LYS A 116 14.49 -60.90 58.69
CA LYS A 116 13.29 -61.50 58.06
C LYS A 116 13.14 -61.14 56.57
N SER A 117 13.28 -59.87 56.21
CA SER A 117 13.25 -59.44 54.81
C SER A 117 14.42 -60.03 54.02
N SER A 118 15.61 -60.08 54.61
CA SER A 118 16.78 -60.71 54.01
C SER A 118 16.60 -62.22 53.77
N PHE A 119 15.84 -62.91 54.62
CA PHE A 119 15.47 -64.31 54.39
C PHE A 119 14.61 -64.43 53.14
N CYS A 120 13.56 -63.60 53.04
CA CYS A 120 12.68 -63.62 51.87
C CYS A 120 13.46 -63.29 50.58
N GLU A 121 14.35 -62.29 50.62
CA GLU A 121 15.23 -61.95 49.49
C GLU A 121 16.22 -63.07 49.15
N ALA A 122 16.73 -63.82 50.15
CA ALA A 122 17.60 -64.97 49.91
C ALA A 122 16.84 -66.11 49.22
N LEU A 123 15.61 -66.38 49.67
CA LEU A 123 14.72 -67.34 49.03
C LEU A 123 14.34 -66.90 47.61
N GLU A 124 14.03 -65.62 47.42
CA GLU A 124 13.76 -64.99 46.13
C GLU A 124 14.95 -65.14 45.18
N TYR A 125 16.16 -64.82 45.64
CA TYR A 125 17.36 -64.99 44.83
C TYR A 125 17.64 -66.46 44.49
N ALA A 126 17.44 -67.38 45.44
CA ALA A 126 17.66 -68.82 45.20
C ALA A 126 16.69 -69.39 44.15
N LEU A 127 15.46 -68.88 44.10
CA LEU A 127 14.44 -69.32 43.15
C LEU A 127 14.48 -68.55 41.83
N LEU A 128 14.69 -67.23 41.82
CA LEU A 128 14.57 -66.39 40.62
C LEU A 128 15.91 -66.03 39.99
N GLY A 129 16.98 -66.01 40.79
CA GLY A 129 18.31 -65.57 40.36
C GLY A 129 18.48 -64.05 40.43
N SER A 130 17.42 -63.32 40.74
CA SER A 130 17.43 -61.89 41.04
C SER A 130 16.48 -61.57 42.21
N VAL A 131 16.57 -60.34 42.72
CA VAL A 131 15.68 -59.82 43.77
C VAL A 131 14.98 -58.61 43.19
N ALA A 132 13.64 -58.59 43.18
CA ALA A 132 12.86 -57.53 42.54
C ALA A 132 13.22 -56.13 43.07
N GLU A 133 13.51 -56.01 44.37
CA GLU A 133 13.90 -54.73 44.96
C GLU A 133 15.28 -54.24 44.48
N ALA A 134 16.21 -55.15 44.18
CA ALA A 134 17.52 -54.82 43.62
C ALA A 134 17.41 -54.25 42.20
N GLU A 135 16.49 -54.77 41.39
CA GLU A 135 16.24 -54.29 40.03
C GLU A 135 15.48 -52.95 40.01
N SER A 136 14.53 -52.75 40.92
CA SER A 136 13.67 -51.55 40.96
C SER A 136 14.44 -50.25 41.25
N LYS A 137 15.53 -50.33 42.03
CA LYS A 137 16.25 -49.16 42.56
C LYS A 137 17.49 -48.80 41.74
N ARG A 138 17.50 -49.01 40.41
CA ARG A 138 18.58 -48.56 39.47
C ARG A 138 20.01 -48.65 40.06
N PHE A 139 20.31 -49.71 40.81
CA PHE A 139 21.65 -49.89 41.34
C PHE A 139 22.56 -50.26 40.17
N ARG A 140 23.67 -49.53 40.00
CA ARG A 140 24.65 -49.82 38.92
C ARG A 140 25.34 -51.18 39.12
N ASP A 141 25.30 -51.72 40.33
CA ASP A 141 25.90 -52.98 40.72
C ASP A 141 24.89 -53.75 41.62
N VAL A 142 24.20 -54.73 41.01
CA VAL A 142 23.22 -55.59 41.71
C VAL A 142 23.91 -56.46 42.76
N GLU A 143 25.17 -56.85 42.52
CA GLU A 143 25.94 -57.65 43.46
C GLU A 143 26.26 -56.86 44.73
N ALA A 144 26.50 -55.55 44.61
CA ALA A 144 26.68 -54.67 45.77
C ALA A 144 25.45 -54.61 46.68
N TYR A 145 24.24 -54.76 46.15
CA TYR A 145 23.01 -54.78 46.94
C TYR A 145 22.86 -56.05 47.78
N LEU A 146 23.35 -57.19 47.27
CA LEU A 146 23.20 -58.52 47.86
C LEU A 146 24.28 -58.85 48.90
N LYS A 147 25.42 -58.14 48.86
CA LYS A 147 26.50 -58.29 49.85
C LYS A 147 26.02 -58.03 51.27
N ASN A 148 26.51 -58.82 52.21
CA ASN A 148 26.30 -58.53 53.63
C ASN A 148 27.04 -57.25 54.03
N ALA A 149 26.35 -56.36 54.75
CA ALA A 149 26.89 -55.04 55.10
C ALA A 149 28.12 -55.09 56.04
N TYR A 150 28.28 -56.16 56.81
CA TYR A 150 29.36 -56.31 57.79
C TYR A 150 30.56 -57.11 57.24
N THR A 151 30.33 -58.14 56.44
CA THR A 151 31.40 -58.98 55.87
C THR A 151 31.87 -58.51 54.50
N ASN A 152 31.09 -57.66 53.82
CA ASN A 152 31.30 -57.21 52.43
C ASN A 152 31.51 -58.36 51.43
N LYS A 153 30.99 -59.54 51.78
CA LYS A 153 30.99 -60.73 50.94
C LYS A 153 29.58 -61.03 50.48
N PHE A 154 29.51 -61.74 49.37
CA PHE A 154 28.28 -62.31 48.83
C PHE A 154 28.54 -63.80 48.62
N ALA A 155 27.72 -64.65 49.23
CA ALA A 155 27.63 -66.06 48.86
C ALA A 155 26.18 -66.36 48.44
N PRO A 156 25.97 -67.03 47.30
CA PRO A 156 24.62 -67.33 46.84
C PRO A 156 23.95 -68.31 47.81
N PRO A 157 22.70 -68.04 48.24
CA PRO A 157 21.95 -68.96 49.08
C PRO A 157 21.76 -70.31 48.37
N LYS A 158 21.81 -71.40 49.15
CA LYS A 158 21.59 -72.77 48.67
C LYS A 158 20.22 -73.25 49.13
N LEU A 159 19.39 -73.65 48.17
CA LEU A 159 18.03 -74.13 48.43
C LEU A 159 17.91 -75.60 48.05
N ILE A 160 17.51 -76.42 49.02
CA ILE A 160 17.29 -77.86 48.84
C ILE A 160 15.78 -78.13 48.91
N GLY A 161 15.27 -78.85 47.92
CA GLY A 161 13.90 -79.36 47.87
C GLY A 161 13.84 -80.87 47.99
N ILE A 162 12.62 -81.40 48.01
CA ILE A 162 12.32 -82.82 47.92
C ILE A 162 11.58 -83.05 46.59
N ASP A 163 12.06 -83.97 45.77
CA ASP A 163 11.39 -84.35 44.51
C ASP A 163 10.14 -85.23 44.73
N ALA A 164 9.52 -85.70 43.64
CA ALA A 164 8.34 -86.57 43.71
C ALA A 164 8.65 -87.97 44.28
N GLU A 165 9.91 -88.37 44.26
CA GLU A 165 10.41 -89.68 44.73
C GLU A 165 10.90 -89.62 46.18
N GLY A 166 10.90 -88.43 46.79
CA GLY A 166 11.31 -88.21 48.18
C GLY A 166 12.81 -87.93 48.37
N SER A 167 13.57 -87.71 47.29
CA SER A 167 15.01 -87.44 47.33
C SER A 167 15.32 -85.95 47.40
N ASP A 168 16.46 -85.62 48.02
CA ASP A 168 16.94 -84.24 48.11
C ASP A 168 17.45 -83.75 46.75
N VAL A 169 16.91 -82.62 46.27
CA VAL A 169 17.32 -81.97 45.02
C VAL A 169 17.79 -80.54 45.28
N ASN A 170 18.92 -80.16 44.66
CA ASN A 170 19.38 -78.76 44.70
C ASN A 170 18.57 -77.93 43.69
N ILE A 171 17.84 -76.93 44.18
CA ILE A 171 16.96 -76.11 43.35
C ILE A 171 17.81 -75.05 42.66
N LYS A 172 17.73 -75.02 41.33
CA LYS A 172 18.40 -74.00 40.51
C LYS A 172 17.46 -72.81 40.28
N PRO A 173 17.99 -71.58 40.21
CA PRO A 173 17.18 -70.42 39.88
C PRO A 173 16.55 -70.52 38.48
N ASN A 174 15.26 -70.20 38.37
CA ASN A 174 14.51 -70.10 37.12
C ASN A 174 13.35 -69.10 37.29
N ASP A 175 13.52 -67.88 36.76
CA ASP A 175 12.48 -66.84 36.81
C ASP A 175 11.17 -67.30 36.15
N ALA A 176 11.23 -67.95 34.99
CA ALA A 176 10.03 -68.35 34.27
C ALA A 176 9.15 -69.32 35.07
N LEU A 177 9.75 -70.25 35.83
CA LEU A 177 9.02 -71.23 36.64
C LEU A 177 8.57 -70.70 37.99
N TYR A 178 9.43 -69.96 38.69
CA TYR A 178 9.22 -69.66 40.11
C TYR A 178 8.75 -68.23 40.39
N ARG A 179 8.71 -67.34 39.39
CA ARG A 179 8.29 -65.94 39.56
C ARG A 179 6.90 -65.78 40.19
N PHE A 180 5.99 -66.73 39.96
CA PHE A 180 4.66 -66.72 40.55
C PHE A 180 4.60 -67.32 41.97
N CYS A 181 5.69 -67.89 42.49
CA CYS A 181 5.75 -68.42 43.85
C CYS A 181 5.86 -67.33 44.92
N PHE A 182 6.19 -66.08 44.54
CA PHE A 182 6.34 -64.96 45.46
C PHE A 182 5.13 -64.05 45.42
N VAL A 183 4.40 -63.99 46.54
CA VAL A 183 3.23 -63.12 46.67
C VAL A 183 3.40 -62.18 47.86
N GLU A 184 3.60 -60.91 47.59
CA GLU A 184 3.74 -59.87 48.61
C GLU A 184 2.37 -59.45 49.15
N LYS A 185 2.27 -59.21 50.46
CA LYS A 185 1.03 -58.75 51.13
C LYS A 185 0.39 -57.55 50.43
N ASN A 186 1.17 -56.53 50.07
CA ASN A 186 0.63 -55.32 49.43
C ASN A 186 0.01 -55.60 48.04
N ARG A 187 0.53 -56.61 47.32
CA ARG A 187 0.00 -57.05 46.02
C ARG A 187 -1.33 -57.79 46.20
N ILE A 188 -1.44 -58.64 47.22
CA ILE A 188 -2.69 -59.33 47.60
C ILE A 188 -3.75 -58.33 48.06
N ASP A 189 -3.40 -57.42 48.97
CA ASP A 189 -4.32 -56.43 49.53
C ASP A 189 -4.88 -55.52 48.42
N SER A 190 -4.03 -55.08 47.49
CA SER A 190 -4.46 -54.26 46.34
C SER A 190 -5.35 -55.04 45.36
N PHE A 191 -5.05 -56.32 45.13
CA PHE A 191 -5.85 -57.20 44.28
C PHE A 191 -7.19 -57.59 44.91
N SER A 192 -7.27 -57.74 46.23
CA SER A 192 -8.51 -58.12 46.95
C SER A 192 -9.70 -57.18 46.68
N ARG A 193 -9.42 -55.96 46.21
CA ARG A 193 -10.42 -54.93 45.88
C ARG A 193 -10.61 -54.72 44.38
N ILE A 194 -10.11 -55.61 43.53
CA ILE A 194 -10.09 -55.45 42.06
C ILE A 194 -11.50 -55.28 41.46
N ALA A 195 -12.49 -56.02 41.95
CA ALA A 195 -13.87 -55.96 41.45
C ALA A 195 -14.51 -54.58 41.61
N ALA A 196 -14.01 -53.74 42.54
CA ALA A 196 -14.50 -52.39 42.79
C ALA A 196 -13.74 -51.30 41.99
N GLN A 197 -12.76 -51.67 41.16
CA GLN A 197 -11.96 -50.73 40.36
C GLN A 197 -12.44 -50.69 38.91
N ALA A 198 -12.19 -49.56 38.22
CA ALA A 198 -12.49 -49.43 36.79
C ALA A 198 -11.60 -50.37 35.93
N PRO A 199 -12.05 -50.82 34.74
CA PRO A 199 -11.34 -51.80 33.91
C PRO A 199 -9.85 -51.48 33.65
N ALA A 200 -9.53 -50.22 33.35
CA ALA A 200 -8.14 -49.79 33.14
C ALA A 200 -7.26 -50.00 34.39
N LYS A 201 -7.83 -49.75 35.57
CA LYS A 201 -7.16 -49.93 36.86
C LYS A 201 -7.15 -51.40 37.29
N GLN A 202 -8.11 -52.22 36.83
CA GLN A 202 -8.06 -53.67 36.97
C GLN A 202 -6.90 -54.26 36.17
N SER A 203 -6.72 -53.87 34.90
CA SER A 203 -5.58 -54.30 34.09
C SER A 203 -4.24 -53.87 34.68
N GLU A 204 -4.18 -52.68 35.28
CA GLU A 204 -3.00 -52.20 36.00
C GLU A 204 -2.72 -53.06 37.24
N LEU A 205 -3.72 -53.32 38.09
CA LEU A 205 -3.57 -54.17 39.28
C LEU A 205 -3.20 -55.62 38.94
N ILE A 206 -3.73 -56.15 37.84
CA ILE A 206 -3.37 -57.48 37.32
C ILE A 206 -1.90 -57.47 36.86
N SER A 207 -1.49 -56.44 36.13
CA SER A 207 -0.09 -56.25 35.71
C SER A 207 0.83 -56.17 36.93
N THR A 208 0.46 -55.42 37.96
CA THR A 208 1.23 -55.32 39.21
C THR A 208 1.26 -56.63 40.00
N LEU A 209 0.20 -57.43 40.00
CA LEU A 209 0.18 -58.76 40.64
C LEU A 209 1.19 -59.71 39.98
N PHE A 210 1.26 -59.71 38.65
CA PHE A 210 2.17 -60.54 37.87
C PHE A 210 3.56 -59.88 37.62
N GLY A 211 3.73 -58.65 38.12
CA GLY A 211 4.96 -57.87 38.05
C GLY A 211 5.30 -57.37 36.65
N LEU A 212 4.29 -57.16 35.80
CA LEU A 212 4.39 -56.73 34.41
C LEU A 212 4.35 -55.20 34.25
N ASP A 213 4.58 -54.43 35.32
CA ASP A 213 4.36 -52.98 35.34
C ASP A 213 5.17 -52.24 34.28
N ALA A 214 6.46 -52.55 34.19
CA ALA A 214 7.37 -51.93 33.21
C ALA A 214 6.97 -52.24 31.76
N PHE A 215 6.45 -53.44 31.50
CA PHE A 215 5.98 -53.83 30.17
C PHE A 215 4.65 -53.15 29.83
N ASN A 216 3.73 -53.05 30.80
CA ASN A 216 2.45 -52.36 30.63
C ASN A 216 2.66 -50.85 30.36
N GLU A 217 3.57 -50.20 31.08
CA GLU A 217 3.96 -48.81 30.82
C GLU A 217 4.59 -48.64 29.43
N PHE A 218 5.42 -49.60 29.01
CA PHE A 218 5.96 -49.62 27.65
C PHE A 218 4.84 -49.68 26.61
N VAL A 219 3.87 -50.58 26.74
CA VAL A 219 2.76 -50.71 25.78
C VAL A 219 1.88 -49.46 25.76
N LYS A 220 1.53 -48.90 26.93
CA LYS A 220 0.71 -47.67 27.05
C LYS A 220 1.30 -46.44 26.33
N ASN A 221 2.62 -46.42 26.13
CA ASN A 221 3.30 -45.30 25.50
C ASN A 221 3.32 -45.35 23.95
N PHE A 222 2.64 -46.32 23.32
CA PHE A 222 2.35 -46.29 21.88
C PHE A 222 1.10 -45.44 21.60
N SER A 223 1.16 -44.61 20.55
CA SER A 223 -0.01 -43.89 20.06
C SER A 223 -1.03 -44.86 19.45
N PRO A 224 -2.35 -44.64 19.63
CA PRO A 224 -3.38 -45.51 19.08
C PRO A 224 -3.40 -45.51 17.55
N GLU A 225 -3.03 -44.40 16.91
CA GLU A 225 -3.00 -44.24 15.46
C GLU A 225 -1.74 -43.49 15.01
N MET A 226 -1.29 -43.78 13.78
CA MET A 226 -0.24 -43.04 13.08
C MET A 226 -0.87 -42.32 11.88
N ASP A 227 -1.40 -41.12 12.10
CA ASP A 227 -2.16 -40.35 11.11
C ASP A 227 -1.30 -39.24 10.43
N GLY A 228 -1.94 -38.45 9.57
CA GLY A 228 -1.32 -37.33 8.84
C GLY A 228 -0.70 -36.22 9.72
N LYS A 229 -0.86 -36.27 11.05
CA LYS A 229 -0.16 -35.37 11.98
C LYS A 229 1.27 -35.85 12.29
N HIS A 230 1.57 -37.11 11.96
CA HIS A 230 2.82 -37.77 12.30
C HIS A 230 3.62 -38.21 11.06
N ILE A 231 2.94 -38.39 9.93
CA ILE A 231 3.50 -38.83 8.65
C ILE A 231 2.97 -37.94 7.53
N ASP A 232 3.84 -37.46 6.64
CA ASP A 232 3.42 -36.71 5.45
C ASP A 232 2.85 -37.69 4.41
N VAL A 233 1.54 -37.61 4.18
CA VAL A 233 0.76 -38.45 3.25
C VAL A 233 0.30 -37.70 2.00
N GLU A 234 0.36 -36.37 2.00
CA GLU A 234 -0.18 -35.53 0.92
C GLU A 234 0.92 -34.99 -0.01
N GLY A 235 2.18 -35.01 0.42
CA GLY A 235 3.31 -34.51 -0.35
C GLY A 235 3.37 -32.98 -0.31
N ILE A 236 3.91 -32.43 0.78
CA ILE A 236 3.98 -30.99 1.02
C ILE A 236 4.71 -30.25 -0.11
N LYS A 237 5.70 -30.87 -0.75
CA LYS A 237 6.47 -30.23 -1.81
C LYS A 237 5.68 -30.16 -3.11
N ALA A 238 4.91 -31.19 -3.43
CA ALA A 238 3.99 -31.20 -4.56
C ALA A 238 2.96 -30.07 -4.45
N LYS A 239 2.41 -29.86 -3.25
CA LYS A 239 1.49 -28.75 -2.98
C LYS A 239 2.18 -27.39 -3.17
N LYS A 240 3.38 -27.21 -2.62
CA LYS A 240 4.17 -25.98 -2.79
C LYS A 240 4.52 -25.68 -4.25
N LEU A 241 4.83 -26.71 -5.05
CA LEU A 241 5.07 -26.56 -6.49
C LEU A 241 3.77 -26.18 -7.23
N SER A 242 2.63 -26.76 -6.84
CA SER A 242 1.32 -26.41 -7.41
C SER A 242 0.93 -24.94 -7.15
N GLU A 243 1.20 -24.44 -5.94
CA GLU A 243 1.02 -23.04 -5.56
C GLU A 243 1.91 -22.10 -6.39
N ARG A 244 3.16 -22.51 -6.67
CA ARG A 244 4.03 -21.75 -7.58
C ARG A 244 3.54 -21.81 -9.03
N ARG A 245 3.00 -22.93 -9.49
CA ARG A 245 2.42 -23.05 -10.84
C ARG A 245 1.17 -22.19 -11.03
N LEU A 246 0.42 -21.88 -9.97
CA LEU A 246 -0.67 -20.89 -10.04
C LEU A 246 -0.16 -19.49 -10.47
N GLN A 247 1.09 -19.14 -10.14
CA GLN A 247 1.69 -17.88 -10.61
C GLN A 247 1.86 -17.84 -12.13
N LEU A 248 2.08 -19.00 -12.77
CA LEU A 248 2.13 -19.11 -14.23
C LEU A 248 0.78 -18.83 -14.86
N GLN A 249 -0.31 -19.36 -14.29
CA GLN A 249 -1.66 -19.06 -14.77
C GLN A 249 -1.97 -17.57 -14.64
N GLY A 250 -1.53 -16.93 -13.56
CA GLY A 250 -1.62 -15.47 -13.40
C GLY A 250 -0.85 -14.72 -14.49
N ALA A 251 0.37 -15.16 -14.81
CA ALA A 251 1.19 -14.57 -15.87
C ALA A 251 0.56 -14.75 -17.27
N GLU A 252 0.00 -15.93 -17.57
CA GLU A 252 -0.73 -16.20 -18.82
C GLU A 252 -1.97 -15.31 -18.97
N GLN A 253 -2.76 -15.16 -17.90
CA GLN A 253 -3.89 -14.25 -17.86
C GLN A 253 -3.46 -12.80 -18.08
N GLN A 254 -2.34 -12.38 -17.47
CA GLN A 254 -1.78 -11.05 -17.65
C GLN A 254 -1.35 -10.80 -19.10
N ILE A 255 -0.75 -11.78 -19.79
CA ILE A 255 -0.42 -11.67 -21.21
C ILE A 255 -1.70 -11.47 -22.04
N LYS A 256 -2.72 -12.30 -21.83
CA LYS A 256 -3.99 -12.22 -22.56
C LYS A 256 -4.70 -10.87 -22.35
N LEU A 257 -4.71 -10.36 -21.12
CA LEU A 257 -5.28 -9.05 -20.80
C LEU A 257 -4.55 -7.93 -21.56
N ASN A 258 -3.22 -7.91 -21.49
CA ASN A 258 -2.41 -6.86 -22.12
C ASN A 258 -2.44 -6.93 -23.65
N GLN A 259 -2.59 -8.12 -24.26
CA GLN A 259 -2.88 -8.24 -25.69
C GLN A 259 -4.19 -7.54 -26.08
N GLY A 260 -5.24 -7.67 -25.26
CA GLY A 260 -6.50 -6.94 -25.45
C GLY A 260 -6.33 -5.43 -25.37
N ILE A 261 -5.52 -4.94 -24.40
CA ILE A 261 -5.19 -3.52 -24.27
C ILE A 261 -4.45 -3.02 -25.53
N LEU A 262 -3.50 -3.78 -26.07
CA LEU A 262 -2.77 -3.40 -27.27
C LEU A 262 -3.67 -3.26 -28.50
N GLU A 263 -4.64 -4.17 -28.67
CA GLU A 263 -5.59 -4.07 -29.78
C GLU A 263 -6.53 -2.86 -29.61
N GLN A 264 -6.97 -2.59 -28.38
CA GLN A 264 -7.76 -1.38 -28.08
C GLN A 264 -6.95 -0.11 -28.38
N VAL A 265 -5.71 -0.01 -27.90
CA VAL A 265 -4.83 1.14 -28.15
C VAL A 265 -4.62 1.34 -29.64
N LYS A 266 -4.42 0.27 -30.41
CA LYS A 266 -4.30 0.36 -31.88
C LYS A 266 -5.56 0.94 -32.55
N GLY A 267 -6.74 0.56 -32.07
CA GLY A 267 -8.00 1.16 -32.50
C GLY A 267 -8.11 2.64 -32.16
N GLU A 268 -7.72 3.02 -30.94
CA GLU A 268 -7.69 4.41 -30.47
C GLU A 268 -6.65 5.27 -31.20
N GLU A 269 -5.47 4.72 -31.51
CA GLU A 269 -4.43 5.38 -32.32
C GLU A 269 -4.97 5.72 -33.72
N THR A 270 -5.71 4.78 -34.34
CA THR A 270 -6.35 4.98 -35.65
C THR A 270 -7.46 6.03 -35.60
N SER A 271 -8.30 5.97 -34.56
CA SER A 271 -9.36 6.96 -34.33
C SER A 271 -8.80 8.36 -34.08
N LEU A 272 -7.74 8.49 -33.28
CA LEU A 272 -7.07 9.76 -32.99
C LEU A 272 -6.50 10.39 -34.27
N ALA A 273 -5.78 9.60 -35.09
CA ALA A 273 -5.21 10.09 -36.34
C ALA A 273 -6.31 10.53 -37.34
N THR A 274 -7.42 9.79 -37.41
CA THR A 274 -8.57 10.12 -38.26
C THR A 274 -9.26 11.43 -37.81
N ARG A 275 -9.40 11.65 -36.50
CA ARG A 275 -9.94 12.91 -35.95
C ARG A 275 -9.03 14.12 -36.22
N TYR A 276 -7.72 13.89 -36.34
CA TYR A 276 -6.78 14.94 -36.72
C TYR A 276 -6.91 15.29 -38.21
N ARG A 277 -6.88 14.27 -39.08
CA ARG A 277 -7.09 14.40 -40.53
C ARG A 277 -7.47 13.05 -41.13
N GLU A 278 -8.48 13.04 -41.99
CA GLU A 278 -8.90 11.84 -42.72
C GLU A 278 -7.74 11.21 -43.51
N GLY A 279 -7.63 9.88 -43.44
CA GLY A 279 -6.55 9.11 -44.10
C GLY A 279 -5.15 9.27 -43.50
N CYS A 280 -5.01 9.97 -42.36
CA CYS A 280 -3.73 10.14 -41.67
C CYS A 280 -3.41 8.96 -40.75
N THR A 281 -2.13 8.60 -40.68
CA THR A 281 -1.62 7.67 -39.66
C THR A 281 -1.08 8.41 -38.44
N LEU A 282 -0.99 7.74 -37.28
CA LEU A 282 -0.44 8.35 -36.07
C LEU A 282 0.99 8.89 -36.28
N LEU A 283 1.82 8.16 -37.03
CA LEU A 283 3.19 8.58 -37.34
C LEU A 283 3.23 9.85 -38.18
N GLN A 284 2.38 9.93 -39.21
CA GLN A 284 2.26 11.14 -40.03
C GLN A 284 1.77 12.33 -39.21
N MET A 285 0.77 12.13 -38.34
CA MET A 285 0.29 13.14 -37.42
C MET A 285 1.42 13.64 -36.53
N MET A 286 2.17 12.76 -35.87
CA MET A 286 3.28 13.14 -34.99
C MET A 286 4.36 13.91 -35.75
N PHE A 287 4.67 13.52 -36.98
CA PHE A 287 5.61 14.22 -37.85
C PHE A 287 5.12 15.63 -38.22
N GLU A 288 3.84 15.80 -38.54
CA GLU A 288 3.27 17.12 -38.86
C GLU A 288 3.22 18.06 -37.64
N LEU A 289 2.90 17.51 -36.46
CA LEU A 289 2.80 18.27 -35.22
C LEU A 289 4.16 18.73 -34.69
N ASN A 290 5.10 17.80 -34.54
CA ASN A 290 6.42 18.05 -33.92
C ASN A 290 7.47 18.50 -34.95
N GLY A 291 7.33 18.05 -36.20
CA GLY A 291 8.33 18.24 -37.24
C GLY A 291 9.42 17.17 -37.23
N SER A 292 10.45 17.43 -38.03
CA SER A 292 11.69 16.67 -38.10
C SER A 292 12.89 17.62 -38.07
N GLU A 293 14.09 17.07 -38.07
CA GLU A 293 15.33 17.87 -38.16
C GLU A 293 15.38 18.78 -39.40
N GLN A 294 14.66 18.42 -40.47
CA GLN A 294 14.66 19.14 -41.75
C GLN A 294 13.43 20.04 -41.93
N ARG A 295 12.35 19.83 -41.15
CA ARG A 295 11.08 20.53 -41.32
C ARG A 295 10.47 20.88 -39.97
N GLN A 296 10.27 22.17 -39.71
CA GLN A 296 9.60 22.64 -38.50
C GLN A 296 8.16 22.11 -38.45
N GLY A 297 7.76 21.59 -37.28
CA GLY A 297 6.39 21.16 -37.03
C GLY A 297 5.43 22.32 -36.87
N GLN A 298 4.13 22.04 -37.01
CA GLN A 298 3.08 23.05 -36.86
C GLN A 298 3.04 23.65 -35.44
N ILE A 299 3.29 22.84 -34.40
CA ILE A 299 3.27 23.32 -33.01
C ILE A 299 4.41 24.34 -32.77
N PRO A 300 5.70 23.99 -33.01
CA PRO A 300 6.79 24.97 -32.86
C PRO A 300 6.64 26.21 -33.75
N PHE A 301 6.08 26.05 -34.96
CA PHE A 301 5.81 27.17 -35.86
C PHE A 301 4.79 28.16 -35.26
N LEU A 302 3.64 27.66 -34.81
CA LEU A 302 2.62 28.50 -34.18
C LEU A 302 3.09 29.14 -32.88
N GLU A 303 3.89 28.42 -32.07
CA GLU A 303 4.52 28.98 -30.87
C GLU A 303 5.44 30.15 -31.20
N ALA A 304 6.26 30.03 -32.24
CA ALA A 304 7.13 31.11 -32.70
C ALA A 304 6.35 32.32 -33.24
N GLU A 305 5.26 32.10 -33.98
CA GLU A 305 4.39 33.19 -34.46
C GLU A 305 3.69 33.93 -33.31
N LEU A 306 3.23 33.21 -32.29
CA LEU A 306 2.54 33.80 -31.13
C LEU A 306 3.48 34.64 -30.25
N GLN A 307 4.79 34.32 -30.23
CA GLN A 307 5.79 35.08 -29.47
C GLN A 307 6.12 36.46 -30.07
N LYS A 308 5.87 36.68 -31.37
CA LYS A 308 6.12 38.00 -32.00
C LYS A 308 5.22 39.04 -31.35
N PRO A 309 5.70 40.19 -30.82
CA PRO A 309 4.84 41.17 -30.17
C PRO A 309 3.84 41.80 -31.16
N ALA A 310 2.64 42.15 -30.69
CA ALA A 310 1.71 42.96 -31.48
C ALA A 310 2.16 44.43 -31.44
N PRO A 311 1.99 45.20 -32.53
CA PRO A 311 2.32 46.62 -32.51
C PRO A 311 1.44 47.38 -31.49
N GLN A 312 2.01 48.41 -30.86
CA GLN A 312 1.28 49.25 -29.91
C GLN A 312 0.19 50.07 -30.62
N LYS A 313 -0.98 50.22 -29.98
CA LYS A 313 -2.08 51.02 -30.53
C LYS A 313 -2.00 52.49 -30.12
N SER A 314 -2.23 53.39 -31.07
CA SER A 314 -2.29 54.84 -30.85
C SER A 314 -3.62 55.30 -30.26
N ASN A 315 -4.71 54.59 -30.60
CA ASN A 315 -6.11 54.94 -30.34
C ASN A 315 -6.54 56.30 -30.93
N LEU A 316 -5.82 56.81 -31.93
CA LEU A 316 -6.19 58.01 -32.66
C LEU A 316 -7.11 57.64 -33.84
N THR A 317 -8.12 58.47 -34.10
CA THR A 317 -9.01 58.31 -35.26
C THR A 317 -9.17 59.62 -36.00
N ALA A 318 -9.24 59.53 -37.33
CA ALA A 318 -9.50 60.67 -38.20
C ALA A 318 -10.85 61.32 -37.88
N SER A 319 -11.84 60.52 -37.49
CA SER A 319 -13.16 60.99 -37.06
C SER A 319 -13.08 61.88 -35.81
N ASN A 320 -12.35 61.45 -34.78
CA ASN A 320 -12.16 62.25 -33.57
C ASN A 320 -11.40 63.55 -33.86
N LEU A 321 -10.32 63.47 -34.64
CA LEU A 321 -9.56 64.64 -35.07
C LEU A 321 -10.44 65.65 -35.84
N ALA A 322 -11.26 65.18 -36.78
CA ALA A 322 -12.19 66.01 -37.53
C ALA A 322 -13.23 66.67 -36.62
N SER A 323 -13.77 65.94 -35.65
CA SER A 323 -14.71 66.48 -34.65
C SER A 323 -14.08 67.60 -33.81
N ILE A 324 -12.84 67.40 -33.34
CA ILE A 324 -12.08 68.42 -32.58
C ILE A 324 -11.85 69.67 -33.43
N LYS A 325 -11.38 69.51 -34.67
CA LYS A 325 -11.16 70.64 -35.61
C LYS A 325 -12.45 71.40 -35.89
N GLN A 326 -13.55 70.70 -36.16
CA GLN A 326 -14.84 71.31 -36.45
C GLN A 326 -15.37 72.08 -35.24
N ALA A 327 -15.26 71.51 -34.03
CA ALA A 327 -15.65 72.17 -32.79
C ALA A 327 -14.81 73.43 -32.54
N LEU A 328 -13.49 73.40 -32.79
CA LEU A 328 -12.61 74.56 -32.67
C LEU A 328 -13.00 75.68 -33.63
N VAL A 329 -13.15 75.38 -34.92
CA VAL A 329 -13.53 76.36 -35.95
C VAL A 329 -14.89 76.99 -35.62
N ASN A 330 -15.88 76.17 -35.25
CA ASN A 330 -17.21 76.66 -34.88
C ASN A 330 -17.17 77.54 -33.63
N SER A 331 -16.46 77.11 -32.58
CA SER A 331 -16.38 77.85 -31.31
C SER A 331 -15.62 79.17 -31.46
N LEU A 332 -14.53 79.20 -32.25
CA LEU A 332 -13.79 80.42 -32.54
C LEU A 332 -14.61 81.41 -33.38
N ASN A 333 -15.37 80.92 -34.37
CA ASN A 333 -16.25 81.77 -35.18
C ASN A 333 -17.41 82.34 -34.34
N ASP A 334 -18.04 81.55 -33.48
CA ASP A 334 -19.11 82.03 -32.61
C ASP A 334 -18.56 82.99 -31.54
N HIS A 335 -17.36 82.72 -31.00
CA HIS A 335 -16.66 83.63 -30.07
C HIS A 335 -16.40 84.98 -30.73
N LYS A 336 -15.86 85.00 -31.95
CA LYS A 336 -15.61 86.23 -32.72
C LYS A 336 -16.91 87.03 -32.93
N LYS A 337 -17.97 86.38 -33.43
CA LYS A 337 -19.27 87.01 -33.67
C LYS A 337 -19.86 87.60 -32.38
N LYS A 338 -19.89 86.84 -31.29
CA LYS A 338 -20.42 87.30 -30.00
C LYS A 338 -19.58 88.44 -29.42
N LYS A 339 -18.26 88.39 -29.57
CA LYS A 339 -17.36 89.45 -29.11
C LYS A 339 -17.54 90.76 -29.89
N GLU A 340 -17.79 90.67 -31.20
CA GLU A 340 -18.14 91.84 -32.03
C GLU A 340 -19.49 92.45 -31.62
N VAL A 341 -20.51 91.62 -31.35
CA VAL A 341 -21.81 92.10 -30.83
C VAL A 341 -21.65 92.76 -29.46
N LEU A 342 -20.85 92.17 -28.56
CA LEU A 342 -20.56 92.74 -27.24
C LEU A 342 -19.82 94.08 -27.36
N ALA A 343 -18.84 94.19 -28.25
CA ALA A 343 -18.06 95.41 -28.46
C ALA A 343 -18.90 96.56 -29.03
N ASN A 344 -19.88 96.26 -29.89
CA ASN A 344 -20.80 97.25 -30.43
C ASN A 344 -21.81 97.74 -29.39
N ALA A 345 -22.22 96.88 -28.45
CA ALA A 345 -23.22 97.21 -27.43
C ALA A 345 -22.63 97.75 -26.11
N SER A 346 -21.35 97.52 -25.84
CA SER A 346 -20.67 97.96 -24.60
C SER A 346 -20.56 99.48 -24.44
N GLN A 347 -20.82 100.25 -25.52
CA GLN A 347 -20.84 101.71 -25.50
C GLN A 347 -22.03 102.29 -24.68
N GLN A 348 -22.99 101.47 -24.25
CA GLN A 348 -24.21 101.89 -23.54
C GLN A 348 -24.26 101.48 -22.06
N VAL A 349 -23.21 100.84 -21.53
CA VAL A 349 -23.27 100.08 -20.25
C VAL A 349 -23.16 100.95 -18.98
N SER A 350 -22.96 102.27 -19.09
CA SER A 350 -22.80 103.15 -17.91
C SER A 350 -24.09 103.50 -17.15
N PHE A 351 -25.26 103.00 -17.57
CA PHE A 351 -26.55 103.42 -17.01
C PHE A 351 -27.35 102.32 -16.30
N GLN A 352 -26.77 101.14 -16.05
CA GLN A 352 -27.48 100.02 -15.41
C GLN A 352 -28.13 100.43 -14.06
N GLN A 353 -27.32 101.00 -13.15
CA GLN A 353 -27.80 101.43 -11.83
C GLN A 353 -28.84 102.57 -11.94
N LEU A 354 -28.75 103.40 -12.98
CA LEU A 354 -29.70 104.47 -13.26
C LEU A 354 -31.06 103.89 -13.70
N PHE A 355 -31.07 102.91 -14.60
CA PHE A 355 -32.31 102.29 -15.08
C PHE A 355 -32.96 101.37 -14.03
N GLU A 356 -32.17 100.67 -13.21
CA GLU A 356 -32.67 99.91 -12.05
C GLU A 356 -33.33 100.84 -11.02
N ALA A 357 -32.71 101.98 -10.71
CA ALA A 357 -33.31 102.97 -9.83
C ALA A 357 -34.59 103.59 -10.44
N LEU A 358 -34.60 103.88 -11.74
CA LEU A 358 -35.78 104.41 -12.44
C LEU A 358 -36.97 103.44 -12.39
N THR A 359 -36.74 102.15 -12.60
CA THR A 359 -37.81 101.13 -12.53
C THR A 359 -38.34 100.93 -11.11
N GLN A 360 -37.51 101.02 -10.07
CA GLN A 360 -37.95 100.98 -8.67
C GLN A 360 -38.83 102.18 -8.29
N VAL A 361 -38.51 103.37 -8.80
CA VAL A 361 -39.25 104.61 -8.51
C VAL A 361 -40.60 104.68 -9.24
N GLN A 362 -40.83 103.86 -10.29
CA GLN A 362 -42.09 103.80 -11.03
C GLN A 362 -43.31 103.56 -10.12
N GLN A 363 -43.15 102.76 -9.06
CA GLN A 363 -44.25 102.46 -8.11
C GLN A 363 -44.70 103.69 -7.30
N ILE A 364 -43.83 104.69 -7.16
CA ILE A 364 -44.07 105.90 -6.35
C ILE A 364 -44.75 106.99 -7.19
N SER A 365 -44.51 107.00 -8.51
CA SER A 365 -45.07 107.98 -9.44
C SER A 365 -45.50 107.30 -10.74
N PRO A 366 -46.69 106.65 -10.76
CA PRO A 366 -47.12 105.81 -11.90
C PRO A 366 -47.45 106.62 -13.15
N ASP A 367 -47.97 107.84 -12.99
CA ASP A 367 -48.52 108.65 -14.09
C ASP A 367 -47.69 109.90 -14.43
N LYS A 368 -46.58 110.15 -13.72
CA LYS A 368 -45.73 111.34 -13.89
C LYS A 368 -44.23 111.01 -13.78
N CYS A 369 -43.39 111.79 -14.46
CA CYS A 369 -41.94 111.68 -14.33
C CYS A 369 -41.48 112.08 -12.91
N PRO A 370 -40.71 111.24 -12.19
CA PRO A 370 -40.34 111.50 -10.80
C PRO A 370 -39.33 112.65 -10.62
N ALA A 371 -38.61 113.04 -11.68
CA ALA A 371 -37.61 114.11 -11.60
C ALA A 371 -38.19 115.50 -11.91
N CYS A 372 -39.03 115.62 -12.93
CA CYS A 372 -39.56 116.91 -13.41
C CYS A 372 -41.09 117.05 -13.28
N LEU A 373 -41.79 116.02 -12.80
CA LEU A 373 -43.25 115.97 -12.57
C LEU A 373 -44.14 116.08 -13.84
N THR A 374 -43.54 115.98 -15.03
CA THR A 374 -44.28 115.97 -16.32
C THR A 374 -45.19 114.73 -16.41
N PRO A 375 -46.49 114.87 -16.77
CA PRO A 375 -47.37 113.74 -17.04
C PRO A 375 -46.84 112.82 -18.14
N LEU A 376 -46.93 111.50 -17.96
CA LEU A 376 -46.41 110.54 -18.95
C LEU A 376 -47.16 110.55 -20.29
N THR A 377 -48.32 111.21 -20.38
CA THR A 377 -49.04 111.45 -21.64
C THR A 377 -48.40 112.53 -22.51
N GLU A 378 -47.52 113.35 -21.94
CA GLU A 378 -46.92 114.53 -22.59
C GLU A 378 -45.42 114.35 -22.88
N VAL A 379 -44.83 113.21 -22.55
CA VAL A 379 -43.40 112.94 -22.77
C VAL A 379 -43.14 112.33 -24.14
N THR A 380 -42.03 112.72 -24.78
CA THR A 380 -41.59 112.16 -26.08
C THR A 380 -41.14 110.70 -25.97
N VAL A 381 -40.56 110.32 -24.83
CA VAL A 381 -40.12 108.95 -24.52
C VAL A 381 -40.49 108.67 -23.07
N ASN A 382 -41.22 107.57 -22.83
CA ASN A 382 -41.56 107.16 -21.47
C ASN A 382 -40.29 106.66 -20.76
N PRO A 383 -39.84 107.32 -19.67
CA PRO A 383 -38.59 106.97 -19.00
C PRO A 383 -38.61 105.58 -18.38
N PHE A 384 -39.77 105.07 -17.98
CA PHE A 384 -39.90 103.73 -17.39
C PHE A 384 -39.87 102.63 -18.45
N THR A 385 -40.58 102.82 -19.57
CA THR A 385 -40.53 101.89 -20.71
C THR A 385 -39.12 101.84 -21.30
N HIS A 386 -38.48 102.99 -21.50
CA HIS A 386 -37.10 103.09 -21.97
C HIS A 386 -36.13 102.43 -20.99
N ALA A 387 -36.26 102.66 -19.68
CA ALA A 387 -35.44 101.98 -18.68
C ALA A 387 -35.61 100.45 -18.72
N GLY A 388 -36.83 99.94 -18.89
CA GLY A 388 -37.09 98.50 -19.04
C GLY A 388 -36.48 97.90 -20.31
N GLU A 389 -36.58 98.59 -21.45
CA GLU A 389 -35.96 98.18 -22.71
C GLU A 389 -34.43 98.17 -22.62
N GLU A 390 -33.82 99.19 -22.00
CA GLU A 390 -32.38 99.27 -21.78
C GLU A 390 -31.86 98.22 -20.79
N LEU A 391 -32.62 97.89 -19.73
CA LEU A 391 -32.29 96.80 -18.81
C LEU A 391 -32.35 95.42 -19.48
N ALA A 392 -33.33 95.18 -20.35
CA ALA A 392 -33.42 93.95 -21.13
C ALA A 392 -32.21 93.79 -22.08
N LYS A 393 -31.75 94.90 -22.69
CA LYS A 393 -30.49 94.91 -23.47
C LYS A 393 -29.29 94.57 -22.60
N LEU A 394 -29.16 95.17 -21.41
CA LEU A 394 -28.06 94.89 -20.48
C LEU A 394 -28.04 93.43 -19.99
N GLN A 395 -29.22 92.84 -19.72
CA GLN A 395 -29.34 91.42 -19.38
C GLN A 395 -28.87 90.53 -20.55
N HIS A 396 -29.25 90.86 -21.78
CA HIS A 396 -28.76 90.15 -22.97
C HIS A 396 -27.22 90.24 -23.11
N LEU A 397 -26.61 91.39 -22.77
CA LEU A 397 -25.15 91.54 -22.75
C LEU A 397 -24.47 90.70 -21.66
N ALA A 398 -25.08 90.59 -20.48
CA ALA A 398 -24.58 89.72 -19.41
C ALA A 398 -24.63 88.24 -19.84
N GLU A 399 -25.71 87.80 -20.48
CA GLU A 399 -25.81 86.44 -21.05
C GLU A 399 -24.77 86.21 -22.16
N LEU A 400 -24.53 87.21 -23.00
CA LEU A 400 -23.51 87.17 -24.05
C LEU A 400 -22.10 87.03 -23.45
N GLN A 401 -21.79 87.74 -22.37
CA GLN A 401 -20.52 87.62 -21.64
C GLN A 401 -20.33 86.21 -21.05
N ILE A 402 -21.38 85.61 -20.47
CA ILE A 402 -21.33 84.23 -19.96
C ILE A 402 -21.04 83.26 -21.11
N LYS A 403 -21.75 83.39 -22.24
CA LYS A 403 -21.55 82.55 -23.43
C LYS A 403 -20.14 82.69 -24.01
N ILE A 404 -19.58 83.91 -24.03
CA ILE A 404 -18.19 84.14 -24.46
C ILE A 404 -17.21 83.40 -23.55
N LYS A 405 -17.37 83.47 -22.22
CA LYS A 405 -16.52 82.72 -21.28
C LYS A 405 -16.63 81.20 -21.47
N GLN A 406 -17.84 80.68 -21.71
CA GLN A 406 -18.06 79.26 -21.98
C GLN A 406 -17.39 78.82 -23.30
N LEU A 407 -17.46 79.67 -24.34
CA LEU A 407 -16.76 79.42 -25.61
C LEU A 407 -15.24 79.44 -25.43
N GLU A 408 -14.69 80.36 -24.63
CA GLU A 408 -13.26 80.40 -24.31
C GLU A 408 -12.78 79.12 -23.61
N GLN A 409 -13.55 78.62 -22.64
CA GLN A 409 -13.30 77.34 -21.97
C GLN A 409 -13.35 76.16 -22.96
N THR A 410 -14.35 76.16 -23.85
CA THR A 410 -14.51 75.11 -24.87
C THR A 410 -13.35 75.11 -25.86
N VAL A 411 -12.93 76.29 -26.32
CA VAL A 411 -11.76 76.45 -27.19
C VAL A 411 -10.50 75.93 -26.49
N LEU A 412 -10.23 76.33 -25.25
CA LEU A 412 -9.06 75.85 -24.51
C LEU A 412 -9.07 74.32 -24.36
N GLN A 413 -10.21 73.73 -24.01
CA GLN A 413 -10.36 72.28 -23.89
C GLN A 413 -10.05 71.57 -25.22
N LYS A 414 -10.59 72.07 -26.34
CA LYS A 414 -10.33 71.45 -27.65
C LYS A 414 -8.90 71.66 -28.15
N LEU A 415 -8.23 72.76 -27.77
CA LEU A 415 -6.80 72.93 -28.02
C LEU A 415 -5.94 71.93 -27.23
N GLN A 416 -6.31 71.65 -25.98
CA GLN A 416 -5.66 70.61 -25.17
C GLN A 416 -5.82 69.22 -25.79
N GLU A 417 -7.04 68.86 -26.21
CA GLU A 417 -7.30 67.58 -26.90
C GLU A 417 -6.45 67.47 -28.20
N LEU A 418 -6.35 68.55 -28.98
CA LEU A 418 -5.54 68.58 -30.19
C LEU A 418 -4.03 68.47 -29.90
N HIS A 419 -3.54 69.14 -28.86
CA HIS A 419 -2.15 69.02 -28.43
C HIS A 419 -1.82 67.61 -27.94
N GLN A 420 -2.76 66.94 -27.28
CA GLN A 420 -2.62 65.53 -26.90
C GLN A 420 -2.49 64.63 -28.13
N ILE A 421 -3.31 64.84 -29.17
CA ILE A 421 -3.17 64.11 -30.45
C ILE A 421 -1.77 64.34 -31.04
N LEU A 422 -1.32 65.59 -31.12
CA LEU A 422 0.03 65.92 -31.60
C LEU A 422 1.12 65.23 -30.78
N SER A 423 0.98 65.20 -29.46
CA SER A 423 1.93 64.54 -28.56
C SER A 423 1.97 63.03 -28.79
N THR A 424 0.82 62.39 -29.00
CA THR A 424 0.75 60.96 -29.36
C THR A 424 1.42 60.70 -30.71
N CYS A 425 1.17 61.55 -31.72
CA CYS A 425 1.85 61.45 -33.02
C CYS A 425 3.39 61.53 -32.89
N LEU A 426 3.90 62.44 -32.05
CA LEU A 426 5.35 62.55 -31.78
C LEU A 426 5.93 61.36 -31.02
N ASN A 427 5.14 60.69 -30.19
CA ASN A 427 5.58 59.48 -29.49
C ASN A 427 5.75 58.30 -30.46
N PHE A 428 4.85 58.16 -31.44
CA PHE A 428 4.93 57.09 -32.45
C PHE A 428 5.93 57.41 -33.58
N TYR A 429 6.08 58.69 -33.92
CA TYR A 429 7.03 59.17 -34.93
C TYR A 429 8.02 60.14 -34.26
N SER A 430 9.00 59.59 -33.55
CA SER A 430 9.94 60.36 -32.71
C SER A 430 11.15 60.91 -33.46
N ILE A 431 11.41 60.45 -34.69
CA ILE A 431 12.58 60.80 -35.50
C ILE A 431 12.13 61.72 -36.63
N ASP A 432 12.81 62.87 -36.77
CA ASP A 432 12.63 63.84 -37.88
C ASP A 432 11.17 64.25 -38.14
N ASN A 433 10.37 64.39 -37.07
CA ASN A 433 8.97 64.75 -37.19
C ASN A 433 8.80 66.27 -37.18
N LYS A 434 8.27 66.81 -38.29
CA LYS A 434 8.03 68.25 -38.49
C LYS A 434 7.03 68.87 -37.52
N LEU A 435 6.25 68.05 -36.81
CA LEU A 435 5.35 68.47 -35.74
C LEU A 435 6.08 68.83 -34.44
N ALA A 436 7.35 68.45 -34.28
CA ALA A 436 8.09 68.62 -33.03
C ALA A 436 8.18 70.09 -32.60
N GLN A 437 8.31 71.02 -33.55
CA GLN A 437 8.36 72.47 -33.29
C GLN A 437 7.05 73.06 -32.74
N PHE A 438 5.92 72.34 -32.87
CA PHE A 438 4.61 72.77 -32.39
C PHE A 438 4.26 72.17 -31.02
N LYS A 439 5.13 71.30 -30.46
CA LYS A 439 4.97 70.76 -29.11
C LYS A 439 5.30 71.84 -28.08
N LEU A 440 4.29 72.22 -27.31
CA LEU A 440 4.45 73.16 -26.21
C LEU A 440 4.95 72.45 -24.95
N ALA A 441 5.95 73.03 -24.28
CA ALA A 441 6.41 72.61 -22.95
C ALA A 441 5.54 73.21 -21.84
N ASP A 442 5.02 74.41 -22.06
CA ASP A 442 4.10 75.10 -21.15
C ASP A 442 2.69 75.16 -21.76
N MET A 443 1.74 74.50 -21.11
CA MET A 443 0.34 74.44 -21.55
C MET A 443 -0.37 75.80 -21.44
N SER A 444 0.18 76.77 -20.71
CA SER A 444 -0.35 78.14 -20.66
C SER A 444 -0.28 78.85 -22.03
N GLN A 445 0.59 78.36 -22.92
CA GLN A 445 0.77 78.88 -24.28
C GLN A 445 -0.27 78.36 -25.28
N LEU A 446 -1.16 77.44 -24.87
CA LEU A 446 -2.27 76.97 -25.69
C LEU A 446 -3.31 78.07 -25.87
N ASN A 447 -3.26 78.72 -27.03
CA ASN A 447 -4.14 79.82 -27.37
C ASN A 447 -4.45 79.86 -28.88
N VAL A 448 -5.23 80.84 -29.31
CA VAL A 448 -5.62 81.00 -30.72
C VAL A 448 -4.41 81.26 -31.64
N ALA A 449 -3.33 81.86 -31.14
CA ALA A 449 -2.11 82.05 -31.94
C ALA A 449 -1.40 80.71 -32.22
N TRP A 450 -1.37 79.80 -31.24
CA TRP A 450 -0.90 78.43 -31.46
C TRP A 450 -1.79 77.66 -32.46
N TRP A 451 -3.11 77.78 -32.34
CA TRP A 451 -4.02 77.20 -33.35
C TRP A 451 -3.73 77.72 -34.76
N ASN A 452 -3.58 79.04 -34.91
CA ASN A 452 -3.29 79.65 -36.21
C ASN A 452 -1.92 79.25 -36.76
N SER A 453 -0.92 79.02 -35.89
CA SER A 453 0.41 78.59 -36.34
C SER A 453 0.39 77.19 -36.97
N LEU A 454 -0.54 76.31 -36.56
CA LEU A 454 -0.71 74.99 -37.17
C LEU A 454 -1.17 75.04 -38.63
N HIS A 455 -1.78 76.15 -39.05
CA HIS A 455 -2.22 76.37 -40.43
C HIS A 455 -1.15 77.03 -41.33
N ALA A 456 -0.01 77.44 -40.76
CA ALA A 456 1.10 77.98 -41.54
C ALA A 456 1.75 76.89 -42.41
N VAL A 457 2.12 77.25 -43.64
CA VAL A 457 2.78 76.34 -44.58
C VAL A 457 4.23 76.12 -44.14
N LEU A 458 4.64 74.86 -44.04
CA LEU A 458 6.00 74.43 -43.74
C LEU A 458 6.84 74.33 -45.03
N GLY A 459 8.14 74.11 -44.88
CA GLY A 459 9.09 74.04 -46.01
C GLY A 459 8.82 72.92 -47.05
N ASP A 460 7.86 72.03 -46.80
CA ASP A 460 7.43 70.98 -47.73
C ASP A 460 6.11 71.28 -48.47
N GLY A 461 5.59 72.50 -48.34
CA GLY A 461 4.34 72.91 -48.99
C GLY A 461 3.07 72.44 -48.27
N THR A 462 3.17 71.79 -47.11
CA THR A 462 2.04 71.37 -46.29
C THR A 462 2.03 72.09 -44.94
N SER A 463 0.86 72.17 -44.30
CA SER A 463 0.70 72.77 -42.97
C SER A 463 0.84 71.73 -41.86
N ALA A 464 1.14 72.17 -40.64
CA ALA A 464 1.24 71.26 -39.50
C ALA A 464 -0.06 70.49 -39.25
N ILE A 465 -1.22 71.13 -39.48
CA ILE A 465 -2.53 70.47 -39.34
C ILE A 465 -2.73 69.33 -40.35
N GLN A 466 -2.15 69.43 -41.55
CA GLN A 466 -2.16 68.37 -42.58
C GLN A 466 -1.17 67.25 -42.25
N HIS A 467 -0.05 67.56 -41.62
CA HIS A 467 0.84 66.54 -41.04
C HIS A 467 0.15 65.76 -39.92
N ILE A 468 -0.61 66.44 -39.05
CA ILE A 468 -1.43 65.77 -38.02
C ILE A 468 -2.47 64.85 -38.68
N ASP A 469 -3.17 65.32 -39.73
CA ASP A 469 -4.12 64.46 -40.48
C ASP A 469 -3.46 63.20 -41.04
N THR A 470 -2.31 63.37 -41.68
CA THR A 470 -1.58 62.27 -42.31
C THR A 470 -1.10 61.26 -41.27
N GLN A 471 -0.51 61.74 -40.17
CA GLN A 471 -0.01 60.88 -39.10
C GLN A 471 -1.16 60.17 -38.38
N VAL A 472 -2.28 60.83 -38.10
CA VAL A 472 -3.47 60.19 -37.50
C VAL A 472 -4.05 59.12 -38.42
N ASN A 473 -4.18 59.37 -39.72
CA ASN A 473 -4.66 58.37 -40.68
C ASN A 473 -3.74 57.14 -40.75
N CYS A 474 -2.42 57.35 -40.75
CA CYS A 474 -1.45 56.24 -40.74
C CYS A 474 -1.55 55.43 -39.44
N LEU A 475 -1.66 56.10 -38.30
CA LEU A 475 -1.78 55.45 -36.99
C LEU A 475 -3.11 54.69 -36.83
N GLU A 476 -4.22 55.25 -37.32
CA GLU A 476 -5.52 54.56 -37.33
C GLU A 476 -5.47 53.28 -38.20
N LYS A 477 -4.79 53.33 -39.35
CA LYS A 477 -4.56 52.15 -40.19
C LYS A 477 -3.68 51.11 -39.47
N GLN A 478 -2.61 51.54 -38.80
CA GLN A 478 -1.76 50.65 -38.00
C GLN A 478 -2.53 50.01 -36.84
N ASP A 479 -3.42 50.76 -36.19
CA ASP A 479 -4.27 50.23 -35.13
C ASP A 479 -5.21 49.14 -35.65
N ALA A 480 -5.77 49.31 -36.85
CA ALA A 480 -6.57 48.28 -37.52
C ALA A 480 -5.75 47.03 -37.87
N GLU A 481 -4.53 47.18 -38.38
CA GLU A 481 -3.60 46.06 -38.62
C GLU A 481 -3.25 45.34 -37.32
N SER A 482 -3.01 46.06 -36.23
CA SER A 482 -2.77 45.50 -34.90
C SER A 482 -3.97 44.71 -34.38
N VAL A 483 -5.20 45.19 -34.58
CA VAL A 483 -6.42 44.46 -34.24
C VAL A 483 -6.51 43.15 -35.04
N GLN A 484 -6.20 43.18 -36.34
CA GLN A 484 -6.21 41.98 -37.17
C GLN A 484 -5.14 40.96 -36.71
N ILE A 485 -3.95 41.43 -36.35
CA ILE A 485 -2.87 40.59 -35.80
C ILE A 485 -3.32 39.94 -34.48
N GLU A 486 -3.94 40.71 -33.57
CA GLU A 486 -4.48 40.18 -32.31
C GLU A 486 -5.57 39.12 -32.54
N GLN A 487 -6.47 39.33 -33.51
CA GLN A 487 -7.49 38.35 -33.88
C GLN A 487 -6.86 37.08 -34.47
N ASN A 488 -5.90 37.23 -35.37
CA ASN A 488 -5.16 36.10 -35.95
C ASN A 488 -4.42 35.30 -34.87
N LYS A 489 -3.80 35.98 -33.90
CA LYS A 489 -3.16 35.32 -32.76
C LYS A 489 -4.14 34.54 -31.89
N LYS A 490 -5.35 35.07 -31.66
CA LYS A 490 -6.40 34.31 -30.95
C LYS A 490 -6.77 33.03 -31.69
N ALA A 491 -6.94 33.10 -33.01
CA ALA A 491 -7.21 31.92 -33.84
C ALA A 491 -6.04 30.93 -33.82
N GLN A 492 -4.80 31.41 -33.96
CA GLN A 492 -3.58 30.59 -33.87
C GLN A 492 -3.43 29.94 -32.49
N GLN A 493 -3.78 30.62 -31.40
CA GLN A 493 -3.73 30.06 -30.04
C GLN A 493 -4.77 28.94 -29.83
N LEU A 494 -5.99 29.12 -30.35
CA LEU A 494 -7.02 28.07 -30.34
C LEU A 494 -6.55 26.84 -31.11
N GLU A 495 -5.98 27.04 -32.29
CA GLU A 495 -5.43 25.95 -33.10
C GLU A 495 -4.24 25.27 -32.42
N LEU A 496 -3.31 26.03 -31.84
CA LEU A 496 -2.19 25.47 -31.07
C LEU A 496 -2.67 24.59 -29.92
N ASN A 497 -3.70 25.02 -29.18
CA ASN A 497 -4.29 24.22 -28.10
C ASN A 497 -4.93 22.94 -28.63
N ARG A 498 -5.63 23.01 -29.77
CA ARG A 498 -6.20 21.84 -30.46
C ARG A 498 -5.11 20.84 -30.82
N LEU A 499 -4.03 21.30 -31.47
CA LEU A 499 -2.89 20.47 -31.89
C LEU A 499 -2.15 19.84 -30.69
N LYS A 500 -1.94 20.60 -29.60
CA LYS A 500 -1.37 20.07 -28.35
C LYS A 500 -2.27 19.01 -27.70
N GLY A 501 -3.59 19.15 -27.83
CA GLY A 501 -4.55 18.12 -27.41
C GLY A 501 -4.29 16.77 -28.08
N PHE A 502 -4.13 16.76 -29.41
CA PHE A 502 -3.79 15.56 -30.16
C PHE A 502 -2.44 14.96 -29.74
N LEU A 503 -1.42 15.80 -29.52
CA LEU A 503 -0.11 15.34 -29.07
C LEU A 503 -0.19 14.69 -27.68
N ASN A 504 -0.92 15.29 -26.74
CA ASN A 504 -1.11 14.75 -25.40
C ASN A 504 -1.85 13.40 -25.43
N ASP A 505 -2.89 13.29 -26.25
CA ASP A 505 -3.62 12.02 -26.41
C ASP A 505 -2.72 10.94 -27.03
N ALA A 506 -1.91 11.29 -28.03
CA ALA A 506 -0.92 10.37 -28.61
C ALA A 506 0.11 9.89 -27.57
N GLN A 507 0.58 10.79 -26.70
CA GLN A 507 1.51 10.44 -25.62
C GLN A 507 0.87 9.49 -24.58
N LYS A 508 -0.40 9.70 -24.23
CA LYS A 508 -1.14 8.78 -23.33
C LYS A 508 -1.26 7.39 -23.94
N LEU A 509 -1.60 7.29 -25.23
CA LEU A 509 -1.68 6.02 -25.94
C LEU A 509 -0.31 5.34 -25.99
N ALA A 510 0.76 6.07 -26.30
CA ALA A 510 2.12 5.55 -26.30
C ALA A 510 2.55 5.02 -24.92
N ALA A 511 2.21 5.73 -23.84
CA ALA A 511 2.48 5.29 -22.48
C ALA A 511 1.70 4.02 -22.12
N SER A 512 0.41 3.94 -22.47
CA SER A 512 -0.43 2.75 -22.27
C SER A 512 0.13 1.53 -23.02
N LYS A 513 0.50 1.72 -24.29
CA LYS A 513 1.14 0.70 -25.13
C LYS A 513 2.46 0.22 -24.54
N GLY A 514 3.34 1.13 -24.13
CA GLY A 514 4.61 0.80 -23.51
C GLY A 514 4.46 0.02 -22.20
N ALA A 515 3.49 0.41 -21.36
CA ALA A 515 3.18 -0.31 -20.13
C ALA A 515 2.67 -1.73 -20.40
N ALA A 516 1.77 -1.90 -21.37
CA ALA A 516 1.23 -3.21 -21.75
C ALA A 516 2.33 -4.13 -22.32
N ILE A 517 3.19 -3.63 -23.21
CA ILE A 517 4.33 -4.39 -23.75
C ILE A 517 5.26 -4.84 -22.62
N LYS A 518 5.65 -3.91 -21.73
CA LYS A 518 6.56 -4.22 -20.62
C LYS A 518 5.97 -5.24 -19.64
N ALA A 519 4.65 -5.16 -19.38
CA ALA A 519 3.95 -6.14 -18.56
C ALA A 519 3.94 -7.53 -19.21
N MET A 520 3.74 -7.61 -20.53
CA MET A 520 3.81 -8.87 -21.28
C MET A 520 5.22 -9.45 -21.28
N GLU A 521 6.25 -8.63 -21.52
CA GLU A 521 7.65 -9.07 -21.46
C GLU A 521 8.00 -9.64 -20.07
N GLY A 522 7.57 -8.97 -19.00
CA GLY A 522 7.77 -9.45 -17.62
C GLY A 522 7.07 -10.78 -17.35
N ALA A 523 5.82 -10.92 -17.78
CA ALA A 523 5.05 -12.16 -17.64
C ALA A 523 5.64 -13.31 -18.47
N GLN A 524 6.06 -13.03 -19.71
CA GLN A 524 6.70 -14.00 -20.60
C GLN A 524 8.02 -14.50 -20.01
N LYS A 525 8.81 -13.58 -19.43
CA LYS A 525 10.06 -13.93 -18.75
C LYS A 525 9.82 -14.85 -17.57
N LEU A 526 8.82 -14.54 -16.73
CA LEU A 526 8.43 -15.36 -15.58
C LEU A 526 8.07 -16.78 -16.02
N ILE A 527 7.29 -16.92 -17.11
CA ILE A 527 6.94 -18.23 -17.67
C ILE A 527 8.18 -18.97 -18.18
N SER A 528 9.05 -18.31 -18.96
CA SER A 528 10.23 -18.96 -19.54
C SER A 528 11.29 -19.39 -18.52
N GLU A 529 11.42 -18.64 -17.42
CA GLU A 529 12.44 -18.90 -16.40
C GLU A 529 11.94 -19.77 -15.24
N PHE A 530 10.65 -20.11 -15.21
CA PHE A 530 10.02 -20.80 -14.09
C PHE A 530 10.67 -22.14 -13.78
N ASP A 531 10.88 -22.99 -14.80
CA ASP A 531 11.41 -24.34 -14.59
C ASP A 531 12.85 -24.31 -14.07
N GLU A 532 13.69 -23.41 -14.58
CA GLU A 532 15.07 -23.27 -14.08
C GLU A 532 15.08 -22.70 -12.66
N ALA A 533 14.25 -21.69 -12.36
CA ALA A 533 14.13 -21.12 -11.01
C ALA A 533 13.57 -22.10 -9.97
N ASN A 534 12.81 -23.11 -10.40
CA ASN A 534 12.17 -24.11 -9.53
C ASN A 534 12.79 -25.51 -9.65
N LYS A 535 13.90 -25.66 -10.37
CA LYS A 535 14.53 -26.95 -10.68
C LYS A 535 14.78 -27.84 -9.46
N ALA A 536 15.28 -27.27 -8.37
CA ALA A 536 15.49 -28.00 -7.12
C ALA A 536 14.17 -28.53 -6.54
N LEU A 537 13.14 -27.69 -6.46
CA LEU A 537 11.82 -28.08 -5.96
C LEU A 537 11.15 -29.13 -6.87
N ILE A 538 11.29 -28.99 -8.19
CA ILE A 538 10.79 -29.99 -9.16
C ILE A 538 11.47 -31.34 -8.92
N GLY A 539 12.80 -31.36 -8.75
CA GLY A 539 13.55 -32.59 -8.43
C GLY A 539 13.12 -33.22 -7.10
N GLU A 540 12.87 -32.39 -6.08
CA GLU A 540 12.39 -32.88 -4.78
C GLU A 540 10.97 -33.47 -4.84
N VAL A 541 10.08 -32.94 -5.69
CA VAL A 541 8.73 -33.49 -5.90
C VAL A 541 8.79 -34.87 -6.58
N GLU A 542 9.69 -35.06 -7.55
CA GLU A 542 9.86 -36.39 -8.19
C GLU A 542 10.34 -37.46 -7.19
N GLN A 543 11.12 -37.08 -6.17
CA GLN A 543 11.53 -37.97 -5.08
C GLN A 543 10.40 -38.24 -4.08
N GLU A 544 9.41 -37.35 -3.97
CA GLU A 544 8.24 -37.46 -3.08
C GLU A 544 7.15 -38.39 -3.67
N LYS A 545 6.98 -38.42 -5.00
CA LYS A 545 6.01 -39.28 -5.71
C LYS A 545 6.03 -40.77 -5.30
N PRO A 546 7.19 -41.47 -5.21
CA PRO A 546 7.20 -42.89 -4.83
C PRO A 546 6.83 -43.14 -3.35
N ILE A 547 6.80 -42.12 -2.48
CA ILE A 547 6.51 -42.27 -1.06
C ILE A 547 4.99 -42.17 -0.80
N ALA A 548 4.28 -41.31 -1.55
CA ALA A 548 2.83 -41.13 -1.39
C ALA A 548 1.98 -42.24 -2.03
N VAL A 549 2.42 -42.83 -3.15
CA VAL A 549 1.66 -43.89 -3.86
C VAL A 549 1.64 -45.23 -3.10
N VAL A 550 2.60 -45.46 -2.20
CA VAL A 550 2.67 -46.70 -1.40
C VAL A 550 1.70 -46.68 -0.20
N VAL A 551 1.02 -45.56 0.06
CA VAL A 551 0.11 -45.37 1.20
C VAL A 551 -1.39 -45.41 0.80
N GLN A 552 -1.71 -45.74 -0.46
CA GLN A 552 -3.10 -45.97 -0.91
C GLN A 552 -3.48 -47.44 -0.96
#